data_AF-A0AAX0LTM3-F1
#
_entry.id   AF-A0AAX0LTM3-F1
#
_cell.length_a   1.000
_cell.length_b   1.000
_cell.length_c   1.000
_cell.angle_alpha   90.00
_cell.angle_beta   90.00
_cell.angle_gamma   90.00
#
_symmetry.space_group_name_H-M   'P 1'
#
loop_
_entity.id
_entity.type
_entity.pdbx_description
1 polymer ?
#
loop_
_entity_poly.entity_id
_entity_poly.type
_entity_poly.pdbx_seq_one_letter_code
_entity_poly.pdbx_strand_id
1 'polypeptide(L)'
;MGSKDNKYQIVYRGQTLETIIPGQWVFFQRPKECGGGYWMGRTYDDCFWLELEYPVSLSDGLGYLIVITKVEATSHEFDANYSLFD
;
A
#
# COMPACT_ATOMS: atom_id res chain seq x y z
N MET A 1 10.96 -3.97 24.01
CA MET A 1 10.20 -2.76 23.64
C MET A 1 9.50 -3.07 22.34
N GLY A 2 8.16 -3.04 22.33
CA GLY A 2 7.33 -3.59 21.26
C GLY A 2 7.69 -3.01 19.91
N SER A 3 8.10 -3.87 18.99
CA SER A 3 8.21 -3.57 17.57
C SER A 3 6.88 -2.97 17.15
N LYS A 4 6.86 -1.68 16.79
CA LYS A 4 5.77 -1.17 15.96
C LYS A 4 5.92 -1.94 14.67
N ASP A 5 5.01 -2.88 14.42
CA ASP A 5 4.88 -3.51 13.12
C ASP A 5 4.62 -2.38 12.12
N ASN A 6 5.69 -1.91 11.46
CA ASN A 6 5.61 -0.88 10.45
C ASN A 6 4.96 -1.54 9.23
N LYS A 7 3.62 -1.60 9.23
CA LYS A 7 2.79 -2.12 8.13
C LYS A 7 3.03 -1.40 6.80
N TYR A 8 3.66 -0.23 6.86
CA TYR A 8 4.08 0.55 5.71
C TYR A 8 5.27 1.46 6.07
N GLN A 9 5.98 1.93 5.06
CA GLN A 9 7.02 2.95 5.16
C GLN A 9 6.62 4.22 4.39
N ILE A 10 7.07 5.39 4.82
CA ILE A 10 6.89 6.65 4.08
C ILE A 10 8.27 7.20 3.76
N VAL A 11 8.52 7.45 2.48
CA VAL A 11 9.76 8.05 1.98
C VAL A 11 9.44 9.45 1.50
N TYR A 12 9.94 10.45 2.23
CA TYR A 12 9.76 11.85 1.86
C TYR A 12 10.71 12.25 0.72
N ARG A 13 10.40 13.34 0.03
CA ARG A 13 11.26 13.84 -1.05
C ARG A 13 12.66 14.14 -0.52
N GLY A 14 13.67 13.62 -1.22
CA GLY A 14 15.08 13.76 -0.83
C GLY A 14 15.56 12.71 0.17
N GLN A 15 14.68 11.83 0.64
CA GLN A 15 15.05 10.66 1.43
C GLN A 15 15.22 9.43 0.53
N THR A 16 15.94 8.44 1.06
CA THR A 16 16.11 7.12 0.45
C THR A 16 15.43 6.09 1.34
N LEU A 17 14.86 5.05 0.73
CA LEU A 17 14.38 3.89 1.48
C LEU A 17 15.59 3.09 2.00
N GLU A 18 15.82 3.09 3.32
CA GLU A 18 17.01 2.47 3.91
C GLU A 18 16.96 0.94 3.93
N THR A 19 15.76 0.36 4.02
CA THR A 19 15.59 -1.09 4.06
C THR A 19 14.43 -1.49 3.16
N ILE A 20 14.77 -2.29 2.15
CA ILE A 20 13.80 -2.94 1.26
C ILE A 20 13.38 -4.24 1.93
N ILE A 21 12.06 -4.38 2.14
CA ILE A 21 11.45 -5.61 2.62
C ILE A 21 10.49 -6.05 1.51
N PRO A 22 10.71 -7.22 0.87
CA PRO A 22 9.84 -7.72 -0.18
C PRO A 22 8.36 -7.76 0.26
N GLY A 23 7.48 -7.22 -0.57
CA GLY A 23 6.03 -7.13 -0.31
C GLY A 23 5.60 -6.04 0.68
N GLN A 24 6.52 -5.31 1.31
CA GLN A 24 6.19 -4.25 2.26
C GLN A 24 5.58 -3.04 1.55
N TRP A 25 4.54 -2.47 2.14
CA TRP A 25 3.91 -1.26 1.64
C TRP A 25 4.81 -0.04 1.81
N VAL A 26 4.93 0.79 0.77
CA VAL A 26 5.72 2.02 0.80
C VAL A 26 4.99 3.16 0.07
N PHE A 27 5.07 4.35 0.67
CA PHE A 27 4.61 5.61 0.09
C PHE A 27 5.80 6.48 -0.30
N PHE A 28 5.95 6.79 -1.59
CA PHE A 28 6.95 7.74 -2.08
C PHE A 28 6.31 9.10 -2.33
N GLN A 29 6.77 10.12 -1.60
CA GLN A 29 6.23 11.47 -1.71
C GLN A 29 6.56 12.09 -3.07
N ARG A 30 5.53 12.64 -3.72
CA ARG A 30 5.69 13.42 -4.94
C ARG A 30 5.92 14.90 -4.63
N PRO A 31 6.70 15.61 -5.48
CA PRO A 31 6.78 17.07 -5.44
C PRO A 31 5.40 17.76 -5.50
N LYS A 32 5.25 18.85 -4.73
CA LYS A 32 4.03 19.68 -4.75
C LYS A 32 3.83 20.34 -6.11
N GLU A 33 4.92 20.75 -6.76
CA GLU A 33 4.93 21.34 -8.10
C GLU A 33 4.40 20.38 -9.20
N CYS A 34 4.38 19.06 -8.94
CA CYS A 34 3.78 18.08 -9.84
C CYS A 34 2.39 17.60 -9.36
N GLY A 35 1.73 18.34 -8.47
CA GLY A 35 0.43 18.01 -7.90
C GLY A 35 0.48 17.28 -6.54
N GLY A 36 1.66 17.01 -5.99
CA GLY A 36 1.82 16.42 -4.65
C GLY A 36 1.31 14.98 -4.55
N GLY A 37 0.96 14.56 -3.33
CA GLY A 37 0.53 13.19 -3.04
C GLY A 37 1.66 12.19 -2.98
N TYR A 38 1.31 10.91 -3.10
CA TYR A 38 2.22 9.78 -2.93
C TYR A 38 1.99 8.74 -4.02
N TRP A 39 3.07 8.18 -4.53
CA TRP A 39 3.03 6.87 -5.17
C TRP A 39 2.97 5.81 -4.10
N MET A 40 1.93 4.99 -4.11
CA MET A 40 1.72 3.91 -3.16
C MET A 40 1.94 2.57 -3.86
N GLY A 41 2.68 1.69 -3.21
CA GLY A 41 3.03 0.42 -3.81
C GLY A 41 3.76 -0.51 -2.85
N ARG A 42 4.29 -1.60 -3.41
CA ARG A 42 5.07 -2.61 -2.70
C ARG A 42 6.48 -2.66 -3.25
N THR A 43 7.45 -2.84 -2.37
CA THR A 43 8.85 -3.01 -2.77
C THR A 43 9.21 -4.48 -2.90
N TYR A 44 9.99 -4.82 -3.92
CA TYR A 44 10.61 -6.13 -4.13
C TYR A 44 12.09 -5.93 -4.45
N ASP A 45 12.84 -7.02 -4.57
CA ASP A 45 14.29 -6.96 -4.78
C ASP A 45 14.70 -6.27 -6.09
N ASP A 46 13.85 -6.34 -7.11
CA ASP A 46 14.11 -5.86 -8.47
C ASP A 46 13.18 -4.72 -8.92
N CYS A 47 12.12 -4.44 -8.18
CA CYS A 47 11.12 -3.47 -8.60
C CYS A 47 10.36 -2.80 -7.45
N PHE A 48 9.76 -1.66 -7.78
CA PHE A 48 8.69 -1.06 -7.02
C PHE A 48 7.38 -1.24 -7.79
N TRP A 49 6.47 -2.02 -7.23
CA TRP A 49 5.18 -2.32 -7.82
C TRP A 49 4.16 -1.26 -7.41
N LEU A 50 3.63 -0.52 -8.39
CA LEU A 50 2.55 0.44 -8.16
C LEU A 50 1.25 -0.31 -7.88
N GLU A 51 0.67 -0.06 -6.71
CA GLU A 51 -0.62 -0.68 -6.36
C GLU A 51 -1.79 0.04 -7.02
N LEU A 52 -1.68 1.36 -7.13
CA LEU A 52 -2.66 2.22 -7.76
C LEU A 52 -2.00 2.88 -8.97
N GLU A 53 -2.74 2.95 -10.07
CA GLU A 53 -2.26 3.53 -11.34
C GLU A 53 -2.06 5.06 -11.27
N TYR A 54 -2.46 5.69 -10.17
CA TYR A 54 -2.39 7.13 -9.96
C TYR A 54 -1.89 7.48 -8.55
N PRO A 55 -1.26 8.67 -8.36
CA PRO A 55 -0.88 9.13 -7.04
C PRO A 55 -2.08 9.42 -6.16
N VAL A 56 -1.94 9.14 -4.85
CA VAL A 56 -3.01 9.32 -3.87
C VAL A 56 -2.61 10.29 -2.75
N SER A 57 -3.60 10.83 -2.04
CA SER A 57 -3.34 11.45 -0.75
C SER A 57 -2.91 10.38 0.27
N LEU A 58 -2.19 10.79 1.31
CA LEU A 58 -1.79 9.84 2.36
C LEU A 58 -3.02 9.25 3.06
N SER A 59 -4.08 10.04 3.27
CA SER A 59 -5.32 9.57 3.88
C SER A 59 -6.01 8.50 3.02
N ASP A 60 -6.09 8.70 1.70
CA ASP A 60 -6.73 7.74 0.81
C ASP A 60 -5.92 6.44 0.75
N GLY A 61 -4.59 6.54 0.67
CA GLY A 61 -3.71 5.38 0.71
C GLY A 61 -3.78 4.58 2.01
N LEU A 62 -3.87 5.26 3.15
CA LEU A 62 -4.12 4.60 4.44
C LEU A 62 -5.51 3.95 4.50
N GLY A 63 -6.52 4.59 3.94
CA GLY A 63 -7.87 4.02 3.79
C GLY A 63 -7.84 2.73 2.96
N TYR A 64 -7.13 2.74 1.84
CA TYR A 64 -6.90 1.55 1.01
C TYR A 64 -6.23 0.43 1.82
N LEU A 65 -5.15 0.73 2.55
CA LEU A 65 -4.45 -0.27 3.38
C LEU A 65 -5.37 -0.94 4.40
N ILE A 66 -6.29 -0.19 5.01
CA ILE A 66 -7.25 -0.75 5.96
C ILE A 66 -8.21 -1.72 5.26
N VAL A 67 -8.72 -1.34 4.09
CA VAL A 67 -9.65 -2.18 3.31
C VAL A 67 -8.95 -3.45 2.82
N ILE A 68 -7.77 -3.33 2.20
CA ILE A 68 -7.05 -4.49 1.67
C ILE A 68 -6.64 -5.46 2.78
N THR A 69 -6.19 -4.97 3.94
CA THR A 69 -5.86 -5.83 5.08
C THR A 69 -7.08 -6.64 5.55
N LYS A 70 -8.28 -6.04 5.54
CA LYS A 70 -9.51 -6.74 5.89
C LYS A 70 -9.86 -7.81 4.85
N VAL A 71 -9.77 -7.47 3.57
CA VAL A 71 -10.03 -8.40 2.46
C VAL A 71 -9.05 -9.57 2.48
N GLU A 72 -7.76 -9.30 2.72
CA GLU A 72 -6.72 -10.33 2.85
C GLU A 72 -7.02 -11.27 4.02
N ALA A 73 -7.44 -10.74 5.18
CA ALA A 73 -7.79 -11.54 6.35
C ALA A 73 -8.96 -12.51 6.10
N THR A 74 -9.95 -12.10 5.29
CA THR A 74 -11.12 -12.94 4.93
C THR A 74 -10.95 -13.63 3.58
N SER A 75 -9.79 -13.54 2.92
CA SER A 75 -9.60 -14.06 1.56
C SER A 75 -9.74 -15.59 1.44
N HIS A 76 -9.61 -16.30 2.56
CA HIS A 76 -9.80 -17.74 2.67
C HIS A 76 -11.27 -18.15 2.81
N GLU A 77 -12.16 -17.19 3.08
CA GLU A 77 -13.60 -17.42 3.21
C GLU A 77 -14.22 -17.46 1.81
N PHE A 78 -14.80 -18.60 1.44
CA PHE A 78 -15.54 -18.77 0.19
C PHE A 78 -17.03 -18.82 0.50
N ASP A 79 -17.79 -17.83 0.01
CA ASP A 79 -19.25 -17.84 0.14
C ASP A 79 -19.86 -18.76 -0.93
N ALA A 80 -20.15 -20.00 -0.54
CA ALA A 80 -20.76 -20.99 -1.41
C ALA A 80 -22.27 -20.74 -1.68
N ASN A 81 -22.89 -19.75 -1.03
CA ASN A 81 -24.31 -19.42 -1.19
C ASN A 81 -24.59 -18.31 -2.20
N TYR A 82 -23.65 -17.98 -3.08
CA TYR A 82 -23.90 -17.04 -4.17
C TYR A 82 -24.72 -17.71 -5.29
N SER A 83 -25.99 -17.34 -5.46
CA SER A 83 -26.78 -17.74 -6.63
C SER A 83 -26.31 -16.92 -7.84
N LEU A 84 -25.75 -17.58 -8.85
CA LEU A 84 -25.32 -16.94 -10.10
C LEU A 84 -26.51 -16.50 -10.99
N PHE A 85 -27.74 -16.89 -10.64
CA PHE A 85 -28.91 -16.78 -11.52
C PHE A 85 -30.18 -16.26 -10.83
N ASP A 86 -30.04 -15.58 -9.69
CA ASP A 86 -31.17 -14.79 -9.13
C ASP A 86 -31.36 -13.46 -9.88
#